data_AF-A0A8E2AI58-F1
#
_entry.id   AF-A0A8E2AI58-F1
#
_cell.length_a   1.000
_cell.length_b   1.000
_cell.length_c   1.000
_cell.angle_alpha   90.00
_cell.angle_beta   90.00
_cell.angle_gamma   90.00
#
_symmetry.space_group_name_H-M   'P 1'
#
loop_
_entity.id
_entity.type
_entity.pdbx_description
1 polymer ?
#
loop_
_entity_poly.entity_id
_entity_poly.type
_entity_poly.pdbx_seq_one_letter_code
_entity_poly.pdbx_strand_id
1 'polypeptide(L)'
;MIGDTQMKLHPPVISMATSDRLRRHPAVIQPHAVSSSLTPLSPLSKMEAKFYYAGLPSAPVLVARTSTTPWEAPTGPEAYRNVKELRIVGNLALKEAWESNLALKIHALLDSMKVKWTSTDVVRIGNTGESSAPVILWIGCRELLVESNITDVDVEIRESVVTRSAGPKLLTSTYSSDSTVDVREPLTTTLGLPICAQSTPWAEGTGSFSIVEGGDTERLLLVTARHVIFTPDKNENKHFERKNDSQRRYNVRLGDAVYNKYLESIKAEIGSKAIIAQHQEGPNKERQKAQAELDEAKEAMEELNTFYQNVSTHWATQESRILGHVILSPPISVASSSEGYTEDWAVIEIDASKVDASNFNGNAIDLGTRIPADEFTRMMYPNPRNAHSFTYPDDRLLKIKGTIPDDEMRHPTALDQNAETSKEWAILPFDSKSGPFSAKGDSGSVIVDGLGRIGGLLTSGAGATPFSDITYATPISFLLKRMQENGLHEPNVNPVLTA
;
A
#
# COMPACT_ATOMS: atom_id res chain seq x y z
N MET A 1 -38.42 -36.97 -52.95
CA MET A 1 -39.62 -37.38 -53.72
C MET A 1 -40.83 -36.94 -52.92
N ILE A 2 -41.80 -36.24 -53.56
CA ILE A 2 -43.13 -35.85 -53.02
C ILE A 2 -43.03 -34.84 -51.84
N GLY A 3 -43.65 -33.65 -51.78
CA GLY A 3 -44.90 -33.10 -52.37
C GLY A 3 -45.99 -33.07 -51.28
N ASP A 4 -46.84 -32.09 -51.01
CA ASP A 4 -47.12 -30.73 -51.54
C ASP A 4 -48.04 -30.01 -50.48
N THR A 5 -48.39 -28.71 -50.45
CA THR A 5 -48.22 -27.55 -51.37
C THR A 5 -48.24 -26.19 -50.61
N GLN A 6 -48.48 -25.06 -51.30
CA GLN A 6 -48.58 -23.69 -50.75
C GLN A 6 -50.00 -23.24 -50.30
N MET A 7 -50.11 -22.16 -49.50
CA MET A 7 -50.63 -20.85 -49.99
C MET A 7 -50.50 -19.70 -48.98
N LYS A 8 -50.29 -18.48 -49.49
CA LYS A 8 -50.31 -17.19 -48.76
C LYS A 8 -51.74 -16.63 -48.69
N LEU A 9 -52.02 -15.70 -47.75
CA LEU A 9 -52.79 -14.47 -47.99
C LEU A 9 -52.78 -13.49 -46.78
N HIS A 10 -52.67 -12.19 -47.06
CA HIS A 10 -52.96 -11.05 -46.18
C HIS A 10 -54.28 -10.38 -46.67
N PRO A 11 -54.72 -9.24 -46.08
CA PRO A 11 -55.69 -9.10 -44.99
C PRO A 11 -57.06 -8.56 -45.51
N PRO A 12 -57.98 -8.11 -44.63
CA PRO A 12 -59.07 -7.23 -45.05
C PRO A 12 -58.94 -5.77 -44.53
N VAL A 13 -59.40 -4.83 -45.36
CA VAL A 13 -59.53 -3.37 -45.18
C VAL A 13 -60.87 -3.01 -45.87
N ILE A 14 -61.79 -2.14 -45.43
CA ILE A 14 -61.82 -0.65 -45.50
C ILE A 14 -63.13 -0.11 -44.85
N SER A 15 -63.00 0.99 -44.09
CA SER A 15 -63.85 2.21 -43.89
C SER A 15 -65.33 2.32 -44.34
N MET A 16 -66.15 2.99 -43.50
CA MET A 16 -66.83 4.30 -43.75
C MET A 16 -66.99 5.02 -42.38
N ALA A 17 -66.51 6.25 -42.11
CA ALA A 17 -67.04 7.59 -42.48
C ALA A 17 -68.43 7.91 -41.89
N THR A 18 -68.76 9.07 -41.27
CA THR A 18 -68.08 10.37 -41.03
C THR A 18 -68.88 11.26 -40.04
N SER A 19 -68.21 12.13 -39.25
CA SER A 19 -68.58 13.55 -38.92
C SER A 19 -67.58 14.10 -37.88
N ASP A 20 -66.57 14.91 -38.20
CA ASP A 20 -66.59 16.40 -38.25
C ASP A 20 -67.29 17.06 -37.03
N ARG A 21 -66.72 18.01 -36.25
CA ARG A 21 -65.46 18.81 -36.32
C ARG A 21 -65.08 19.36 -34.93
N LEU A 22 -63.77 19.55 -34.65
CA LEU A 22 -63.17 20.87 -34.35
C LEU A 22 -61.64 20.77 -34.19
N ARG A 23 -60.90 21.63 -34.90
CA ARG A 23 -59.43 21.72 -34.83
C ARG A 23 -58.99 22.62 -33.67
N ARG A 24 -57.85 22.28 -33.02
CA ARG A 24 -56.68 23.18 -32.84
C ARG A 24 -55.48 22.40 -32.27
N HIS A 25 -54.29 22.97 -32.43
CA HIS A 25 -52.98 22.32 -32.24
C HIS A 25 -52.68 21.94 -30.77
N PRO A 26 -51.81 20.94 -30.53
CA PRO A 26 -51.29 20.68 -29.18
C PRO A 26 -50.50 21.90 -28.69
N ALA A 27 -50.86 22.41 -27.52
CA ALA A 27 -50.13 23.48 -26.88
C ALA A 27 -48.75 23.00 -26.42
N VAL A 28 -47.75 23.86 -26.57
CA VAL A 28 -46.41 23.67 -26.00
C VAL A 28 -46.54 23.61 -24.48
N ILE A 29 -46.34 22.42 -23.90
CA ILE A 29 -46.18 22.28 -22.45
C ILE A 29 -44.78 22.80 -22.12
N GLN A 30 -44.72 24.03 -21.60
CA GLN A 30 -43.49 24.59 -21.07
C GLN A 30 -42.98 23.70 -19.92
N PRO A 31 -41.65 23.54 -19.75
CA PRO A 31 -41.13 22.94 -18.53
C PRO A 31 -41.56 23.81 -17.35
N HIS A 32 -42.38 23.25 -16.45
CA HIS A 32 -42.64 23.88 -15.17
C HIS A 32 -41.32 23.94 -14.40
N ALA A 33 -40.67 25.11 -14.43
CA ALA A 33 -39.62 25.44 -13.51
C ALA A 33 -40.23 25.45 -12.10
N VAL A 34 -40.12 24.32 -11.40
CA VAL A 34 -40.29 24.28 -9.95
C VAL A 34 -39.13 25.07 -9.38
N SER A 35 -39.33 26.38 -9.24
CA SER A 35 -38.47 27.26 -8.48
C SER A 35 -38.59 26.86 -7.01
N SER A 36 -37.87 25.80 -6.62
CA SER A 36 -37.56 25.55 -5.21
C SER A 36 -36.76 26.75 -4.72
N SER A 37 -37.44 27.67 -4.05
CA SER A 37 -36.80 28.80 -3.39
C SER A 37 -35.80 28.24 -2.39
N LEU A 38 -34.50 28.42 -2.67
CA LEU A 38 -33.45 28.22 -1.68
C LEU A 38 -33.80 29.10 -0.48
N THR A 39 -34.24 28.50 0.63
CA THR A 39 -34.18 29.17 1.93
C THR A 39 -32.70 29.46 2.18
N PRO A 40 -32.29 30.73 2.33
CA PRO A 40 -30.89 31.04 2.65
C PRO A 40 -30.50 30.27 3.90
N LEU A 41 -29.37 29.58 3.84
CA LEU A 41 -28.78 28.93 5.00
C LEU A 41 -28.63 29.97 6.10
N SER A 42 -29.29 29.74 7.25
CA SER A 42 -29.20 30.63 8.40
C SER A 42 -27.72 30.86 8.75
N PRO A 43 -27.24 32.11 8.79
CA PRO A 43 -25.83 32.37 9.08
C PRO A 43 -25.50 31.86 10.49
N LEU A 44 -24.65 30.83 10.56
CA LEU A 44 -24.28 30.17 11.82
C LEU A 44 -23.73 31.18 12.81
N SER A 45 -24.19 31.13 14.06
CA SER A 45 -23.59 31.95 15.11
C SER A 45 -22.19 31.44 15.46
N LYS A 46 -21.29 32.32 15.93
CA LYS A 46 -19.94 31.89 16.38
C LYS A 46 -19.98 30.85 17.52
N MET A 47 -21.05 30.86 18.33
CA MET A 47 -21.25 29.86 19.38
C MET A 47 -21.72 28.53 18.80
N GLU A 48 -22.69 28.56 17.89
CA GLU A 48 -23.16 27.38 17.16
C GLU A 48 -22.01 26.71 16.42
N ALA A 49 -21.29 27.44 15.55
CA ALA A 49 -20.15 26.92 14.80
C ALA A 49 -19.12 26.19 15.69
N LYS A 50 -18.84 26.74 16.90
CA LYS A 50 -17.86 26.19 17.85
C LYS A 50 -18.40 25.05 18.74
N PHE A 51 -19.70 24.98 18.99
CA PHE A 51 -20.29 24.09 19.98
C PHE A 51 -21.35 23.11 19.43
N TYR A 52 -21.67 23.16 18.14
CA TYR A 52 -22.62 22.25 17.49
C TYR A 52 -22.24 20.78 17.70
N TYR A 53 -20.95 20.45 17.58
CA TYR A 53 -20.39 19.11 17.79
C TYR A 53 -19.78 18.88 19.18
N ALA A 54 -20.25 19.60 20.21
CA ALA A 54 -19.83 19.34 21.58
C ALA A 54 -20.04 17.85 21.93
N GLY A 55 -19.06 17.21 22.58
CA GLY A 55 -19.08 15.77 22.87
C GLY A 55 -18.32 14.89 21.88
N LEU A 56 -18.14 15.32 20.62
CA LEU A 56 -17.31 14.57 19.68
C LEU A 56 -15.80 14.72 20.02
N PRO A 57 -14.97 13.67 19.91
CA PRO A 57 -13.59 13.69 20.42
C PRO A 57 -12.68 14.78 19.86
N SER A 58 -12.85 15.16 18.58
CA SER A 58 -12.08 16.21 17.92
C SER A 58 -12.67 17.62 18.05
N ALA A 59 -13.84 17.76 18.69
CA ALA A 59 -14.60 19.00 18.82
C ALA A 59 -14.60 19.88 17.54
N PRO A 60 -15.00 19.33 16.37
CA PRO A 60 -14.85 20.02 15.10
C PRO A 60 -15.73 21.26 15.00
N VAL A 61 -15.29 22.26 14.22
CA VAL A 61 -16.08 23.46 13.92
C VAL A 61 -17.08 23.14 12.80
N LEU A 62 -18.36 23.46 13.02
CA LEU A 62 -19.39 23.42 12.00
C LEU A 62 -19.23 24.62 11.05
N VAL A 63 -19.17 24.33 9.75
CA VAL A 63 -18.98 25.30 8.65
C VAL A 63 -20.31 25.59 7.94
N ALA A 64 -21.13 24.56 7.70
CA ALA A 64 -22.47 24.68 7.12
C ALA A 64 -23.32 23.44 7.46
N ARG A 65 -24.66 23.58 7.47
CA ARG A 65 -25.61 22.47 7.62
C ARG A 65 -26.90 22.73 6.85
N THR A 66 -27.48 21.72 6.20
CA THR A 66 -28.81 21.83 5.55
C THR A 66 -29.96 21.75 6.54
N SER A 67 -29.75 21.11 7.69
CA SER A 67 -30.80 20.87 8.68
C SER A 67 -31.40 22.20 9.15
N THR A 68 -32.72 22.29 9.22
CA THR A 68 -33.45 23.51 9.64
C THR A 68 -33.69 23.58 11.15
N THR A 69 -33.38 22.51 11.89
CA THR A 69 -33.53 22.44 13.35
C THR A 69 -32.71 23.54 14.03
N PRO A 70 -33.28 24.41 14.88
CA PRO A 70 -32.52 25.43 15.59
C PRO A 70 -31.45 24.84 16.51
N TRP A 71 -30.29 25.50 16.62
CA TRP A 71 -29.31 25.20 17.66
C TRP A 71 -29.57 26.08 18.88
N GLU A 72 -29.74 25.45 20.05
CA GLU A 72 -30.01 26.15 21.31
C GLU A 72 -28.72 26.35 22.10
N ALA A 73 -28.44 27.61 22.48
CA ALA A 73 -27.31 27.93 23.33
C ALA A 73 -27.58 27.53 24.79
N PRO A 74 -26.61 26.95 25.52
CA PRO A 74 -26.77 26.69 26.96
C PRO A 74 -26.97 28.00 27.74
N THR A 75 -28.05 28.12 28.50
CA THR A 75 -28.40 29.31 29.29
C THR A 75 -28.45 29.02 30.80
N GLY A 76 -27.56 29.67 31.57
CA GLY A 76 -27.55 29.64 33.04
C GLY A 76 -26.19 29.27 33.64
N PRO A 77 -26.00 29.43 34.97
CA PRO A 77 -24.72 29.15 35.64
C PRO A 77 -24.30 27.67 35.60
N GLU A 78 -25.28 26.76 35.54
CA GLU A 78 -25.10 25.29 35.54
C GLU A 78 -25.53 24.64 34.22
N ALA A 79 -25.59 25.41 33.13
CA ALA A 79 -26.11 24.93 31.85
C ALA A 79 -25.12 23.98 31.14
N TYR A 80 -25.37 22.68 31.28
CA TYR A 80 -24.64 21.64 30.54
C TYR A 80 -24.88 21.76 29.03
N ARG A 81 -23.86 21.39 28.25
CA ARG A 81 -23.98 21.33 26.78
C ARG A 81 -24.68 20.03 26.40
N ASN A 82 -25.63 20.10 25.47
CA ASN A 82 -26.11 18.91 24.77
C ASN A 82 -24.93 18.31 23.99
N VAL A 83 -24.49 17.12 24.40
CA VAL A 83 -23.39 16.40 23.75
C VAL A 83 -23.91 15.52 22.64
N LYS A 84 -23.22 15.52 21.50
CA LYS A 84 -23.50 14.69 20.34
C LYS A 84 -22.65 13.42 20.35
N GLU A 85 -23.19 12.37 19.75
CA GLU A 85 -22.51 11.09 19.52
C GLU A 85 -22.71 10.60 18.08
N LEU A 86 -21.73 9.83 17.59
CA LEU A 86 -21.78 9.18 16.28
C LEU A 86 -22.40 7.79 16.40
N ARG A 87 -23.29 7.42 15.47
CA ARG A 87 -23.93 6.11 15.39
C ARG A 87 -23.86 5.54 13.97
N ILE A 88 -23.90 4.22 13.87
CA ILE A 88 -23.77 3.48 12.61
C ILE A 88 -25.06 3.61 11.77
N VAL A 89 -24.92 3.73 10.44
CA VAL A 89 -26.04 3.74 9.49
C VAL A 89 -26.35 2.31 9.03
N GLY A 90 -27.39 1.71 9.61
CA GLY A 90 -27.81 0.33 9.30
C GLY A 90 -28.69 0.13 8.05
N ASN A 91 -28.88 1.16 7.20
CA ASN A 91 -29.77 1.05 6.03
C ASN A 91 -29.04 0.37 4.85
N LEU A 92 -29.46 -0.85 4.51
CA LEU A 92 -28.87 -1.66 3.43
C LEU A 92 -28.92 -0.95 2.06
N ALA A 93 -30.05 -0.33 1.71
CA ALA A 93 -30.21 0.33 0.41
C ALA A 93 -29.30 1.56 0.26
N LEU A 94 -29.10 2.33 1.33
CA LEU A 94 -28.18 3.46 1.31
C LEU A 94 -26.72 3.00 1.22
N LYS A 95 -26.38 1.89 1.91
CA LYS A 95 -25.05 1.26 1.79
C LYS A 95 -24.77 0.79 0.36
N GLU A 96 -25.71 0.09 -0.27
CA GLU A 96 -25.57 -0.35 -1.67
C GLU A 96 -25.46 0.83 -2.66
N ALA A 97 -26.23 1.90 -2.46
CA ALA A 97 -26.13 3.12 -3.27
C ALA A 97 -24.78 3.83 -3.09
N TRP A 98 -24.27 3.90 -1.86
CA TRP A 98 -22.98 4.51 -1.53
C TRP A 98 -21.80 3.80 -2.21
N GLU A 99 -21.70 2.48 -2.00
CA GLU A 99 -20.63 1.63 -2.54
C GLU A 99 -20.65 1.51 -4.07
N SER A 100 -21.84 1.54 -4.69
CA SER A 100 -21.96 1.30 -6.14
C SER A 100 -21.52 2.48 -7.01
N ASN A 101 -21.91 3.71 -6.67
CA ASN A 101 -21.56 4.90 -7.48
C ASN A 101 -21.79 6.26 -6.78
N LEU A 102 -22.59 6.33 -5.70
CA LEU A 102 -22.97 7.63 -5.13
C LEU A 102 -21.78 8.40 -4.55
N ALA A 103 -20.85 7.71 -3.86
CA ALA A 103 -19.63 8.33 -3.34
C ALA A 103 -18.80 8.98 -4.45
N LEU A 104 -18.53 8.25 -5.53
CA LEU A 104 -17.75 8.74 -6.69
C LEU A 104 -18.40 9.95 -7.37
N LYS A 105 -19.74 9.98 -7.47
CA LYS A 105 -20.48 11.14 -8.00
C LYS A 105 -20.37 12.36 -7.09
N ILE A 106 -20.40 12.17 -5.77
CA ILE A 106 -20.22 13.25 -4.80
C ILE A 106 -18.79 13.79 -4.87
N HIS A 107 -17.77 12.92 -4.94
CA HIS A 107 -16.37 13.32 -5.11
C HIS A 107 -16.19 14.13 -6.40
N ALA A 108 -16.65 13.63 -7.54
CA ALA A 108 -16.59 14.33 -8.82
C ALA A 108 -17.32 15.68 -8.80
N LEU A 109 -18.44 15.80 -8.06
CA LEU A 109 -19.14 17.07 -7.88
C LEU A 109 -18.29 18.06 -7.06
N LEU A 110 -17.78 17.64 -5.89
CA LEU A 110 -16.91 18.45 -5.04
C LEU A 110 -15.66 18.93 -5.78
N ASP A 111 -15.05 18.05 -6.59
CA ASP A 111 -13.89 18.36 -7.42
C ASP A 111 -14.25 19.36 -8.54
N SER A 112 -15.41 19.19 -9.20
CA SER A 112 -15.89 20.12 -10.23
C SER A 112 -16.16 21.53 -9.67
N MET A 113 -16.62 21.59 -8.42
CA MET A 113 -16.81 22.82 -7.65
C MET A 113 -15.51 23.37 -7.04
N LYS A 114 -14.38 22.64 -7.19
CA LYS A 114 -13.06 22.96 -6.64
C LYS A 114 -13.04 23.09 -5.10
N VAL A 115 -13.90 22.32 -4.42
CA VAL A 115 -13.95 22.26 -2.95
C VAL A 115 -12.69 21.55 -2.44
N LYS A 116 -11.98 22.15 -1.48
CA LYS A 116 -10.86 21.50 -0.78
C LYS A 116 -11.39 20.59 0.34
N TRP A 117 -12.02 19.49 -0.07
CA TRP A 117 -12.54 18.47 0.83
C TRP A 117 -11.44 17.51 1.32
N THR A 118 -11.67 16.84 2.45
CA THR A 118 -10.71 15.95 3.13
C THR A 118 -11.31 14.60 3.51
N SER A 119 -12.61 14.53 3.81
CA SER A 119 -13.35 13.26 3.98
C SER A 119 -14.82 13.43 3.58
N THR A 120 -15.47 12.30 3.28
CA THR A 120 -16.93 12.20 3.10
C THR A 120 -17.43 10.96 3.83
N ASP A 121 -18.24 11.16 4.85
CA ASP A 121 -18.67 10.11 5.78
C ASP A 121 -20.20 10.07 5.84
N VAL A 122 -20.82 8.88 5.85
CA VAL A 122 -22.28 8.73 6.02
C VAL A 122 -22.56 8.13 7.39
N VAL A 123 -22.97 8.99 8.31
CA VAL A 123 -23.08 8.69 9.75
C VAL A 123 -24.45 9.10 10.29
N ARG A 124 -24.84 8.59 11.46
CA ARG A 124 -25.89 9.22 12.25
C ARG A 124 -25.26 10.09 13.33
N ILE A 125 -25.74 11.32 13.49
CA ILE A 125 -25.27 12.24 14.54
C ILE A 125 -26.51 12.72 15.31
N GLY A 126 -26.59 12.36 16.60
CA GLY A 126 -27.70 12.75 17.48
C GLY A 126 -27.17 13.17 18.84
N ASN A 127 -28.04 13.72 19.70
CA ASN A 127 -27.65 14.05 21.06
C ASN A 127 -27.67 12.77 21.93
N THR A 128 -26.76 12.66 22.89
CA THR A 128 -26.68 11.50 23.78
C THR A 128 -27.98 11.33 24.57
N GLY A 129 -28.51 10.10 24.57
CA GLY A 129 -29.79 9.75 25.17
C GLY A 129 -31.00 9.82 24.22
N GLU A 130 -30.89 10.40 23.02
CA GLU A 130 -31.98 10.40 22.04
C GLU A 130 -32.18 9.01 21.42
N SER A 131 -33.42 8.55 21.29
CA SER A 131 -33.74 7.22 20.71
C SER A 131 -33.53 7.12 19.20
N SER A 132 -33.44 8.26 18.51
CA SER A 132 -33.21 8.35 17.07
C SER A 132 -32.23 9.49 16.78
N ALA A 133 -31.49 9.40 15.68
CA ALA A 133 -30.53 10.38 15.22
C ALA A 133 -30.62 10.50 13.68
N PRO A 134 -30.64 11.70 13.07
CA PRO A 134 -30.70 11.85 11.61
C PRO A 134 -29.51 11.17 10.92
N VAL A 135 -29.69 10.74 9.66
CA VAL A 135 -28.59 10.32 8.80
C VAL A 135 -28.00 11.57 8.14
N ILE A 136 -26.69 11.70 8.21
CA ILE A 136 -25.95 12.89 7.79
C ILE A 136 -24.84 12.49 6.82
N LEU A 137 -24.77 13.19 5.69
CA LEU A 137 -23.58 13.24 4.85
C LEU A 137 -22.63 14.27 5.44
N TRP A 138 -21.60 13.79 6.12
CA TRP A 138 -20.65 14.61 6.86
C TRP A 138 -19.39 14.82 6.00
N ILE A 139 -19.11 16.07 5.66
CA ILE A 139 -18.02 16.45 4.74
C ILE A 139 -16.95 17.20 5.53
N GLY A 140 -15.73 16.67 5.54
CA GLY A 140 -14.57 17.37 6.05
C GLY A 140 -14.01 18.32 4.99
N CYS A 141 -13.74 19.57 5.35
CA CYS A 141 -13.10 20.57 4.49
C CYS A 141 -11.93 21.26 5.21
N ARG A 142 -10.94 21.74 4.43
CA ARG A 142 -9.80 22.51 4.97
C ARG A 142 -9.97 24.04 4.86
N GLU A 143 -10.93 24.51 4.06
CA GLU A 143 -11.42 25.91 4.00
C GLU A 143 -12.77 25.95 3.24
N LEU A 144 -13.57 27.00 3.48
CA LEU A 144 -14.99 27.16 3.09
C LEU A 144 -15.34 26.87 1.62
N LEU A 145 -16.47 26.18 1.40
CA LEU A 145 -17.37 26.36 0.25
C LEU A 145 -18.79 25.82 0.57
N VAL A 146 -19.81 26.36 -0.09
CA VAL A 146 -21.23 25.99 0.05
C VAL A 146 -21.93 26.00 -1.31
N GLU A 147 -22.60 24.90 -1.65
CA GLU A 147 -23.95 24.79 -2.27
C GLU A 147 -24.06 23.41 -2.93
N SER A 148 -24.88 22.50 -2.39
CA SER A 148 -25.14 21.20 -3.02
C SER A 148 -26.61 20.79 -2.87
N ASN A 149 -27.17 20.25 -3.95
CA ASN A 149 -28.61 19.99 -4.06
C ASN A 149 -28.92 18.52 -3.70
N ILE A 150 -28.96 18.23 -2.41
CA ILE A 150 -29.29 16.90 -1.85
C ILE A 150 -30.53 17.08 -0.97
N THR A 151 -31.63 16.39 -1.31
CA THR A 151 -32.95 16.59 -0.70
C THR A 151 -33.34 15.56 0.36
N ASP A 152 -32.61 14.44 0.43
CA ASP A 152 -33.06 13.22 1.13
C ASP A 152 -32.14 12.84 2.32
N VAL A 153 -31.07 13.60 2.54
CA VAL A 153 -30.08 13.40 3.63
C VAL A 153 -29.61 14.78 4.10
N ASP A 154 -29.47 14.99 5.40
CA ASP A 154 -28.87 16.22 5.92
C ASP A 154 -27.37 16.27 5.54
N VAL A 155 -26.91 17.38 4.97
CA VAL A 155 -25.50 17.60 4.66
C VAL A 155 -24.93 18.53 5.71
N GLU A 156 -23.83 18.13 6.35
CA GLU A 156 -23.09 18.96 7.29
C GLU A 156 -21.62 19.04 6.89
N ILE A 157 -21.09 20.26 6.79
CA ILE A 157 -19.70 20.55 6.47
C ILE A 157 -18.99 20.96 7.76
N ARG A 158 -17.82 20.37 8.02
CA ARG A 158 -16.98 20.71 9.17
C ARG A 158 -15.55 21.00 8.78
N GLU A 159 -14.85 21.75 9.63
CA GLU A 159 -13.39 21.79 9.59
C GLU A 159 -12.85 20.40 9.93
N SER A 160 -11.96 19.89 9.08
CA SER A 160 -11.32 18.58 9.27
C SER A 160 -9.95 18.54 8.62
N VAL A 161 -8.94 18.19 9.42
CA VAL A 161 -7.66 17.70 8.91
C VAL A 161 -7.69 16.18 9.06
N VAL A 162 -7.40 15.44 7.98
CA VAL A 162 -7.17 14.00 8.07
C VAL A 162 -5.78 13.78 8.66
N THR A 163 -5.74 13.72 9.99
CA THR A 163 -4.58 13.15 10.70
C THR A 163 -4.58 11.65 10.42
N ARG A 164 -3.71 11.21 9.51
CA ARG A 164 -3.43 9.77 9.39
C ARG A 164 -2.82 9.32 10.70
N SER A 165 -3.42 8.33 11.35
CA SER A 165 -2.77 7.62 12.45
C SER A 165 -1.57 6.88 11.86
N ALA A 166 -0.40 7.52 11.85
CA ALA A 166 0.83 6.91 11.42
C ALA A 166 1.06 5.67 12.29
N GLY A 167 0.94 4.49 11.69
CA GLY A 167 1.36 3.27 12.36
C GLY A 167 2.86 3.31 12.68
N PRO A 168 3.37 2.37 13.48
CA PRO A 168 4.76 2.31 13.90
C PRO A 168 5.77 2.51 12.75
N LYS A 169 6.88 3.20 13.06
CA LYS A 169 8.05 3.29 12.17
C LYS A 169 8.59 1.90 11.85
N LEU A 170 9.22 1.75 10.68
CA LEU A 170 10.07 0.59 10.43
C LEU A 170 11.23 0.58 11.43
N LEU A 171 11.73 -0.61 11.73
CA LEU A 171 12.79 -0.85 12.69
C LEU A 171 14.17 -0.65 12.02
N THR A 172 15.18 -0.32 12.80
CA THR A 172 16.57 -0.56 12.37
C THR A 172 16.86 -2.06 12.40
N SER A 173 17.80 -2.53 11.56
CA SER A 173 18.46 -3.81 11.82
C SER A 173 19.24 -3.75 13.15
N THR A 174 19.64 -4.91 13.64
CA THR A 174 20.23 -5.12 14.97
C THR A 174 21.41 -6.09 14.91
N TYR A 175 22.21 -6.10 15.96
CA TYR A 175 23.39 -6.94 16.11
C TYR A 175 23.02 -8.42 16.18
N SER A 176 23.95 -9.31 15.80
CA SER A 176 23.75 -10.77 15.84
C SER A 176 23.52 -11.35 17.26
N SER A 177 23.70 -10.54 18.31
CA SER A 177 23.46 -10.88 19.71
C SER A 177 22.08 -10.49 20.24
N ASP A 178 21.27 -9.78 19.45
CA ASP A 178 19.90 -9.39 19.82
C ASP A 178 18.96 -10.57 19.57
N SER A 179 18.19 -10.99 20.58
CA SER A 179 17.34 -12.18 20.50
C SER A 179 16.25 -12.11 19.42
N THR A 180 15.94 -10.90 18.94
CA THR A 180 14.96 -10.67 17.86
C THR A 180 15.56 -10.76 16.46
N VAL A 181 16.88 -10.89 16.29
CA VAL A 181 17.58 -10.75 15.01
C VAL A 181 17.00 -11.63 13.88
N ASP A 182 16.77 -12.93 14.13
CA ASP A 182 16.21 -13.90 13.16
C ASP A 182 14.78 -13.60 12.70
N VAL A 183 14.08 -12.73 13.44
CA VAL A 183 12.67 -12.37 13.23
C VAL A 183 12.45 -10.86 13.13
N ARG A 184 13.49 -10.03 12.96
CA ARG A 184 13.35 -8.57 12.88
C ARG A 184 13.13 -8.06 11.46
N GLU A 185 13.84 -8.67 10.51
CA GLU A 185 13.97 -8.28 9.10
C GLU A 185 12.64 -7.83 8.43
N PRO A 186 11.49 -8.53 8.54
CA PRO A 186 10.27 -8.18 7.80
C PRO A 186 9.63 -6.83 8.18
N LEU A 187 10.09 -6.21 9.27
CA LEU A 187 9.67 -4.88 9.73
C LEU A 187 10.82 -3.87 9.78
N THR A 188 12.00 -4.19 9.21
CA THR A 188 13.12 -3.24 9.14
C THR A 188 13.12 -2.44 7.84
N THR A 189 14.04 -1.48 7.71
CA THR A 189 14.28 -0.74 6.45
C THR A 189 15.26 -1.43 5.50
N THR A 190 15.64 -2.69 5.74
CA THR A 190 16.54 -3.43 4.84
C THR A 190 15.81 -3.82 3.55
N LEU A 191 16.59 -4.16 2.52
CA LEU A 191 16.03 -4.59 1.24
C LEU A 191 15.32 -5.93 1.39
N GLY A 192 14.31 -6.20 0.55
CA GLY A 192 13.45 -7.37 0.69
C GLY A 192 12.11 -7.09 1.40
N LEU A 193 11.77 -5.81 1.65
CA LEU A 193 10.54 -5.43 2.36
C LEU A 193 9.28 -5.97 1.65
N PRO A 194 8.47 -6.85 2.28
CA PRO A 194 7.30 -7.42 1.64
C PRO A 194 6.14 -6.42 1.58
N ILE A 195 5.52 -6.29 0.40
CA ILE A 195 4.52 -5.27 0.09
C ILE A 195 3.34 -5.81 -0.74
N CYS A 196 2.21 -5.13 -0.65
CA CYS A 196 1.07 -5.27 -1.57
C CYS A 196 0.36 -3.92 -1.75
N ALA A 197 -0.34 -3.73 -2.88
CA ALA A 197 -1.30 -2.62 -2.99
C ALA A 197 -2.51 -2.85 -2.08
N GLN A 198 -3.00 -1.79 -1.42
CA GLN A 198 -4.15 -1.87 -0.49
C GLN A 198 -5.41 -2.45 -1.16
N SER A 199 -5.60 -2.25 -2.47
CA SER A 199 -6.75 -2.76 -3.24
C SER A 199 -6.67 -4.25 -3.61
N THR A 200 -5.49 -4.86 -3.52
CA THR A 200 -5.23 -6.25 -3.93
C THR A 200 -4.31 -6.96 -2.92
N PRO A 201 -4.71 -7.07 -1.64
CA PRO A 201 -3.83 -7.55 -0.56
C PRO A 201 -3.44 -9.04 -0.64
N TRP A 202 -3.98 -9.78 -1.61
CA TRP A 202 -3.58 -11.15 -1.97
C TRP A 202 -2.48 -11.21 -3.05
N ALA A 203 -2.15 -10.07 -3.66
CA ALA A 203 -1.06 -9.92 -4.62
C ALA A 203 0.12 -9.29 -3.88
N GLU A 204 0.87 -10.16 -3.21
CA GLU A 204 2.08 -9.80 -2.46
C GLU A 204 3.31 -9.87 -3.39
N GLY A 205 4.25 -8.95 -3.16
CA GLY A 205 5.54 -8.85 -3.84
C GLY A 205 6.54 -8.14 -2.93
N THR A 206 7.65 -7.67 -3.49
CA THR A 206 8.78 -7.15 -2.72
C THR A 206 9.17 -5.73 -3.13
N GLY A 207 9.50 -4.89 -2.15
CA GLY A 207 10.17 -3.61 -2.32
C GLY A 207 11.66 -3.81 -2.61
N SER A 208 12.12 -3.30 -3.75
CA SER A 208 13.44 -3.60 -4.33
C SER A 208 14.57 -2.88 -3.60
N PHE A 209 14.61 -1.57 -3.75
CA PHE A 209 15.62 -0.65 -3.24
C PHE A 209 15.00 0.75 -3.20
N SER A 210 15.53 1.60 -2.33
CA SER A 210 15.10 3.00 -2.25
C SER A 210 16.00 3.90 -3.09
N ILE A 211 15.44 4.98 -3.62
CA ILE A 211 16.17 6.06 -4.30
C ILE A 211 15.77 7.41 -3.72
N VAL A 212 16.58 8.42 -3.99
CA VAL A 212 16.23 9.84 -3.85
C VAL A 212 16.40 10.54 -5.20
N GLU A 213 15.65 11.61 -5.43
CA GLU A 213 15.84 12.50 -6.59
C GLU A 213 16.95 13.52 -6.30
N GLY A 214 17.62 14.01 -7.35
CA GLY A 214 18.83 14.84 -7.27
C GLY A 214 18.72 16.07 -6.37
N GLY A 215 19.18 15.95 -5.12
CA GLY A 215 19.20 17.02 -4.12
C GLY A 215 18.01 17.05 -3.15
N ASP A 216 16.96 16.24 -3.37
CA ASP A 216 15.85 16.07 -2.43
C ASP A 216 16.19 14.94 -1.45
N THR A 217 16.68 15.31 -0.26
CA THR A 217 16.98 14.37 0.84
C THR A 217 15.80 14.15 1.79
N GLU A 218 14.62 14.69 1.49
CA GLU A 218 13.41 14.56 2.30
C GLU A 218 12.50 13.42 1.81
N ARG A 219 12.48 13.14 0.49
CA ARG A 219 11.56 12.16 -0.13
C ARG A 219 12.25 10.84 -0.49
N LEU A 220 12.04 9.81 0.36
CA LEU A 220 12.49 8.44 0.08
C LEU A 220 11.51 7.72 -0.87
N LEU A 221 12.03 7.22 -1.99
CA LEU A 221 11.25 6.57 -3.04
C LEU A 221 11.61 5.09 -3.17
N LEU A 222 10.69 4.18 -2.82
CA LEU A 222 10.87 2.73 -2.96
C LEU A 222 10.49 2.25 -4.37
N VAL A 223 11.39 1.51 -5.02
CA VAL A 223 11.17 0.89 -6.34
C VAL A 223 10.58 -0.53 -6.15
N THR A 224 9.66 -0.94 -7.01
CA THR A 224 9.18 -2.33 -7.13
C THR A 224 8.71 -2.64 -8.55
N ALA A 225 8.30 -3.88 -8.83
CA ALA A 225 7.68 -4.25 -10.11
C ALA A 225 6.23 -3.71 -10.20
N ARG A 226 5.78 -3.28 -11.38
CA ARG A 226 4.44 -2.67 -11.56
C ARG A 226 3.34 -3.67 -11.24
N HIS A 227 3.45 -4.91 -11.71
CA HIS A 227 2.39 -5.91 -11.56
C HIS A 227 2.09 -6.30 -10.10
N VAL A 228 3.01 -6.04 -9.15
CA VAL A 228 2.80 -6.19 -7.69
C VAL A 228 1.77 -5.20 -7.17
N ILE A 229 1.72 -4.02 -7.77
CA ILE A 229 0.90 -2.89 -7.34
C ILE A 229 -0.37 -2.74 -8.20
N PHE A 230 -0.24 -2.94 -9.50
CA PHE A 230 -1.30 -2.86 -10.50
C PHE A 230 -1.47 -4.23 -11.15
N THR A 231 -2.27 -5.11 -10.52
CA THR A 231 -2.38 -6.50 -10.96
C THR A 231 -3.04 -6.56 -12.35
N PRO A 232 -2.49 -7.31 -13.33
CA PRO A 232 -2.99 -7.31 -14.71
C PRO A 232 -4.47 -7.72 -14.88
N ASP A 233 -5.04 -8.42 -13.90
CA ASP A 233 -6.44 -8.88 -13.88
C ASP A 233 -7.42 -7.87 -13.27
N LYS A 234 -6.93 -6.80 -12.62
CA LYS A 234 -7.75 -5.76 -11.94
C LYS A 234 -7.44 -4.35 -12.42
N ASN A 235 -6.26 -4.11 -12.98
CA ASN A 235 -5.77 -2.79 -13.34
C ASN A 235 -5.46 -2.71 -14.83
N GLU A 236 -5.93 -1.64 -15.48
CA GLU A 236 -5.56 -1.36 -16.87
C GLU A 236 -4.05 -1.13 -16.99
N ASN A 237 -3.48 -1.59 -18.11
CA ASN A 237 -2.07 -1.38 -18.41
C ASN A 237 -1.82 0.02 -19.01
N LYS A 238 -2.05 1.05 -18.20
CA LYS A 238 -1.84 2.47 -18.53
C LYS A 238 -0.75 3.08 -17.65
N HIS A 239 -0.12 4.14 -18.16
CA HIS A 239 0.76 4.99 -17.38
C HIS A 239 -0.01 5.59 -16.19
N PHE A 240 0.60 5.57 -15.00
CA PHE A 240 0.10 6.19 -13.79
C PHE A 240 1.11 7.21 -13.27
N GLU A 241 0.64 8.42 -12.98
CA GLU A 241 1.43 9.49 -12.37
C GLU A 241 0.55 10.32 -11.44
N ARG A 242 1.00 10.53 -10.21
CA ARG A 242 0.31 11.32 -9.19
C ARG A 242 0.96 12.70 -9.06
N LYS A 243 0.38 13.69 -9.74
CA LYS A 243 0.82 15.08 -9.78
C LYS A 243 0.22 15.96 -8.68
N ASN A 244 -0.89 15.55 -8.05
CA ASN A 244 -1.55 16.32 -6.99
C ASN A 244 -2.42 15.44 -6.07
N ASP A 245 -2.94 16.05 -4.99
CA ASP A 245 -3.73 15.35 -3.98
C ASP A 245 -5.16 14.97 -4.37
N SER A 246 -5.75 15.61 -5.39
CA SER A 246 -7.07 15.20 -5.91
C SER A 246 -7.03 13.93 -6.76
N GLN A 247 -5.85 13.52 -7.24
CA GLN A 247 -5.71 12.27 -7.97
C GLN A 247 -5.74 11.07 -7.02
N ARG A 248 -6.37 9.98 -7.49
CA ARG A 248 -6.49 8.71 -6.76
C ARG A 248 -5.13 8.25 -6.21
N ARG A 249 -5.04 8.17 -4.88
CA ARG A 249 -3.87 7.64 -4.16
C ARG A 249 -3.95 6.11 -4.13
N TYR A 250 -2.90 5.45 -4.61
CA TYR A 250 -2.72 4.00 -4.48
C TYR A 250 -1.78 3.75 -3.30
N ASN A 251 -2.33 3.40 -2.15
CA ASN A 251 -1.54 3.08 -0.95
C ASN A 251 -0.89 1.71 -1.08
N VAL A 252 0.33 1.60 -0.56
CA VAL A 252 1.09 0.35 -0.46
C VAL A 252 1.28 0.01 1.01
N ARG A 253 1.15 -1.27 1.37
CA ARG A 253 1.21 -1.75 2.76
C ARG A 253 1.86 -3.13 2.87
N LEU A 254 2.20 -3.53 4.09
CA LEU A 254 2.48 -4.93 4.42
C LEU A 254 1.22 -5.79 4.24
N GLY A 255 1.36 -6.92 3.56
CA GLY A 255 0.27 -7.88 3.27
C GLY A 255 -0.30 -8.56 4.51
N ASP A 256 -1.54 -9.06 4.41
CA ASP A 256 -2.19 -9.77 5.52
C ASP A 256 -1.71 -11.21 5.68
N ALA A 257 -1.38 -11.90 4.58
CA ALA A 257 -0.87 -13.26 4.65
C ALA A 257 0.57 -13.26 5.18
N VAL A 258 1.42 -12.36 4.67
CA VAL A 258 2.77 -12.13 5.21
C VAL A 258 2.72 -11.76 6.69
N TYR A 259 1.91 -10.78 7.10
CA TYR A 259 1.84 -10.35 8.51
C TYR A 259 1.44 -11.48 9.46
N ASN A 260 0.44 -12.30 9.11
CA ASN A 260 0.04 -13.44 9.93
C ASN A 260 1.12 -14.52 9.97
N LYS A 261 1.72 -14.88 8.82
CA LYS A 261 2.85 -15.82 8.74
C LYS A 261 4.04 -15.35 9.58
N TYR A 262 4.28 -14.04 9.61
CA TYR A 262 5.33 -13.42 10.40
C TYR A 262 5.07 -13.52 11.90
N LEU A 263 3.85 -13.24 12.38
CA LEU A 263 3.48 -13.49 13.79
C LEU A 263 3.68 -14.95 14.20
N GLU A 264 3.35 -15.92 13.32
CA GLU A 264 3.61 -17.33 13.59
C GLU A 264 5.12 -17.67 13.59
N SER A 265 5.95 -16.99 12.80
CA SER A 265 7.42 -17.16 12.85
C SER A 265 8.03 -16.69 14.17
N ILE A 266 7.54 -15.58 14.75
CA ILE A 266 7.99 -15.12 16.07
C ILE A 266 7.59 -16.12 17.15
N LYS A 267 6.36 -16.67 17.10
CA LYS A 267 5.92 -17.74 18.02
C LYS A 267 6.75 -19.01 17.88
N ALA A 268 7.10 -19.39 16.64
CA ALA A 268 7.96 -20.55 16.39
C ALA A 268 9.33 -20.37 17.05
N GLU A 269 9.94 -19.19 16.95
CA GLU A 269 11.23 -18.90 17.57
C GLU A 269 11.16 -18.89 19.11
N ILE A 270 10.10 -18.32 19.70
CA ILE A 270 9.82 -18.44 21.15
C ILE A 270 9.74 -19.92 21.56
N GLY A 271 9.08 -20.76 20.75
CA GLY A 271 9.01 -22.21 20.94
C GLY A 271 10.37 -22.89 20.86
N SER A 272 11.22 -22.52 19.91
CA SER A 272 12.61 -23.00 19.78
C SER A 272 13.42 -22.72 21.04
N LYS A 273 13.41 -21.48 21.55
CA LYS A 273 14.11 -21.12 22.80
C LYS A 273 13.57 -21.90 24.00
N ALA A 274 12.25 -22.12 24.09
CA ALA A 274 11.64 -22.90 25.16
C ALA A 274 12.10 -24.38 25.18
N ILE A 275 12.30 -24.99 24.00
CA ILE A 275 12.84 -26.36 23.89
C ILE A 275 14.30 -26.41 24.38
N ILE A 276 15.11 -25.40 24.03
CA ILE A 276 16.50 -25.29 24.50
C ILE A 276 16.52 -25.22 26.04
N ALA A 277 15.73 -24.33 26.64
CA ALA A 277 15.64 -24.19 28.09
C ALA A 277 15.27 -25.51 28.78
N GLN A 278 14.20 -26.19 28.33
CA GLN A 278 13.79 -27.51 28.88
C GLN A 278 14.90 -28.56 28.75
N HIS A 279 15.69 -28.52 27.68
CA HIS A 279 16.79 -29.46 27.47
C HIS A 279 18.01 -29.16 28.37
N GLN A 280 18.19 -27.94 28.87
CA GLN A 280 19.28 -27.60 29.80
C GLN A 280 18.97 -27.93 31.27
N GLU A 281 17.70 -27.99 31.67
CA GLU A 281 17.28 -28.39 33.02
C GLU A 281 17.45 -29.91 33.30
N GLY A 282 17.97 -30.68 32.33
CA GLY A 282 18.19 -32.13 32.43
C GLY A 282 19.37 -32.56 33.33
N PRO A 283 19.32 -33.76 33.94
CA PRO A 283 20.15 -34.13 35.08
C PRO A 283 21.64 -34.47 34.80
N ASN A 284 22.12 -34.35 33.55
CA ASN A 284 23.39 -34.98 33.12
C ASN A 284 24.31 -34.06 32.30
N LYS A 285 24.50 -32.80 32.74
CA LYS A 285 25.32 -31.79 32.04
C LYS A 285 26.33 -31.09 32.97
N GLU A 286 27.36 -30.50 32.36
CA GLU A 286 28.29 -29.59 33.05
C GLU A 286 27.52 -28.36 33.56
N ARG A 287 27.29 -28.30 34.88
CA ARG A 287 26.32 -27.39 35.50
C ARG A 287 26.50 -25.91 35.12
N GLN A 288 27.72 -25.42 34.98
CA GLN A 288 27.97 -24.00 34.69
C GLN A 288 27.57 -23.63 33.25
N LYS A 289 27.96 -24.43 32.26
CA LYS A 289 27.63 -24.17 30.86
C LYS A 289 26.13 -24.35 30.60
N ALA A 290 25.53 -25.41 31.14
CA ALA A 290 24.09 -25.63 31.04
C ALA A 290 23.25 -24.52 31.70
N GLN A 291 23.71 -23.97 32.83
CA GLN A 291 23.03 -22.83 33.48
C GLN A 291 23.13 -21.56 32.63
N ALA A 292 24.29 -21.24 32.06
CA ALA A 292 24.44 -20.07 31.18
C ALA A 292 23.54 -20.17 29.94
N GLU A 293 23.52 -21.32 29.25
CA GLU A 293 22.65 -21.58 28.10
C GLU A 293 21.14 -21.55 28.48
N LEU A 294 20.80 -21.90 29.73
CA LEU A 294 19.43 -21.84 30.25
C LEU A 294 18.98 -20.40 30.53
N ASP A 295 19.86 -19.59 31.10
CA ASP A 295 19.59 -18.19 31.45
C ASP A 295 19.49 -17.34 30.17
N GLU A 296 20.40 -17.54 29.21
CA GLU A 296 20.36 -16.94 27.86
C GLU A 296 19.06 -17.30 27.11
N ALA A 297 18.64 -18.57 27.14
CA ALA A 297 17.39 -18.99 26.51
C ALA A 297 16.15 -18.37 27.17
N LYS A 298 16.18 -18.11 28.49
CA LYS A 298 15.09 -17.45 29.23
C LYS A 298 15.01 -15.96 28.93
N GLU A 299 16.15 -15.26 28.92
CA GLU A 299 16.24 -13.85 28.53
C GLU A 299 15.74 -13.65 27.08
N ALA A 300 16.21 -14.47 26.14
CA ALA A 300 15.76 -14.45 24.75
C ALA A 300 14.24 -14.70 24.60
N MET A 301 13.65 -15.57 25.42
CA MET A 301 12.19 -15.77 25.45
C MET A 301 11.45 -14.51 25.94
N GLU A 302 11.94 -13.81 26.95
CA GLU A 302 11.29 -12.59 27.46
C GLU A 302 11.36 -11.45 26.43
N GLU A 303 12.51 -11.27 25.76
CA GLU A 303 12.67 -10.31 24.66
C GLU A 303 11.76 -10.64 23.47
N LEU A 304 11.75 -11.88 23.00
CA LEU A 304 10.90 -12.32 21.89
C LEU A 304 9.41 -12.22 22.20
N ASN A 305 8.98 -12.52 23.43
CA ASN A 305 7.58 -12.31 23.84
C ASN A 305 7.23 -10.81 23.86
N THR A 306 8.13 -9.96 24.37
CA THR A 306 7.93 -8.50 24.37
C THR A 306 7.84 -7.97 22.94
N PHE A 307 8.69 -8.46 22.04
CA PHE A 307 8.66 -8.14 20.61
C PHE A 307 7.36 -8.60 19.95
N TYR A 308 6.92 -9.84 20.21
CA TYR A 308 5.64 -10.35 19.72
C TYR A 308 4.46 -9.48 20.16
N GLN A 309 4.39 -9.07 21.44
CA GLN A 309 3.33 -8.20 21.95
C GLN A 309 3.39 -6.81 21.30
N ASN A 310 4.59 -6.26 21.08
CA ASN A 310 4.76 -4.99 20.37
C ASN A 310 4.22 -5.08 18.92
N VAL A 311 4.67 -6.09 18.16
CA VAL A 311 4.26 -6.31 16.77
C VAL A 311 2.75 -6.53 16.69
N SER A 312 2.23 -7.51 17.43
CA SER A 312 0.81 -7.90 17.40
C SER A 312 -0.15 -6.80 17.86
N THR A 313 0.33 -5.81 18.62
CA THR A 313 -0.46 -4.63 19.03
C THR A 313 -0.37 -3.49 18.01
N HIS A 314 0.84 -3.04 17.66
CA HIS A 314 1.03 -1.80 16.90
C HIS A 314 0.86 -1.99 15.37
N TRP A 315 1.11 -3.19 14.86
CA TRP A 315 1.01 -3.52 13.42
C TRP A 315 -0.30 -4.27 13.06
N ALA A 316 -1.23 -4.41 14.01
CA ALA A 316 -2.46 -5.19 13.82
C ALA A 316 -3.34 -4.71 12.66
N THR A 317 -3.62 -3.40 12.59
CA THR A 317 -4.56 -2.85 11.63
C THR A 317 -3.95 -2.73 10.23
N GLN A 318 -4.78 -2.66 9.19
CA GLN A 318 -4.26 -2.52 7.82
C GLN A 318 -3.68 -1.12 7.60
N GLU A 319 -4.26 -0.13 8.27
CA GLU A 319 -3.88 1.28 8.24
C GLU A 319 -2.52 1.49 8.90
N SER A 320 -2.24 0.80 10.02
CA SER A 320 -0.94 0.89 10.68
C SER A 320 0.19 0.26 9.85
N ARG A 321 -0.16 -0.63 8.91
CA ARG A 321 0.74 -1.27 7.95
C ARG A 321 0.93 -0.52 6.62
N ILE A 322 0.25 0.61 6.38
CA ILE A 322 0.50 1.45 5.20
C ILE A 322 1.90 2.05 5.28
N LEU A 323 2.70 1.82 4.24
CA LEU A 323 4.09 2.28 4.13
C LEU A 323 4.21 3.60 3.38
N GLY A 324 3.32 3.85 2.42
CA GLY A 324 3.40 4.98 1.50
C GLY A 324 2.40 4.85 0.36
N HIS A 325 2.67 5.52 -0.77
CA HIS A 325 1.82 5.51 -1.96
C HIS A 325 2.59 5.58 -3.26
N VAL A 326 2.01 5.02 -4.32
CA VAL A 326 2.56 5.11 -5.67
C VAL A 326 2.53 6.56 -6.15
N ILE A 327 3.64 7.02 -6.72
CA ILE A 327 3.75 8.30 -7.41
C ILE A 327 3.87 8.16 -8.93
N LEU A 328 4.52 7.10 -9.42
CA LEU A 328 4.82 6.90 -10.84
C LEU A 328 4.86 5.42 -11.19
N SER A 329 4.29 5.05 -12.35
CA SER A 329 4.47 3.73 -12.96
C SER A 329 4.11 3.77 -14.46
N PRO A 330 5.06 3.62 -15.40
CA PRO A 330 4.75 3.48 -16.83
C PRO A 330 3.97 2.18 -17.11
N PRO A 331 3.33 2.01 -18.28
CA PRO A 331 2.67 0.74 -18.61
C PRO A 331 3.70 -0.39 -18.76
N ILE A 332 3.32 -1.62 -18.37
CA ILE A 332 4.08 -2.83 -18.64
C ILE A 332 4.29 -2.95 -20.15
N SER A 333 5.53 -3.13 -20.59
CA SER A 333 5.83 -3.35 -22.00
C SER A 333 6.99 -4.31 -22.17
N VAL A 334 6.94 -5.15 -23.22
CA VAL A 334 7.95 -6.18 -23.51
C VAL A 334 8.64 -5.79 -24.80
N ALA A 335 9.98 -5.73 -24.79
CA ALA A 335 10.80 -5.28 -25.92
C ALA A 335 10.39 -3.89 -26.46
N SER A 336 10.14 -2.94 -25.56
CA SER A 336 9.63 -1.60 -25.89
C SER A 336 10.68 -0.61 -26.39
N SER A 337 11.97 -0.97 -26.32
CA SER A 337 13.09 -0.16 -26.77
C SER A 337 14.06 -0.96 -27.66
N SER A 338 15.05 -0.27 -28.23
CA SER A 338 16.15 -0.87 -28.99
C SER A 338 16.92 -1.95 -28.22
N GLU A 339 16.94 -1.87 -26.89
CA GLU A 339 17.60 -2.80 -25.98
C GLU A 339 16.77 -4.08 -25.73
N GLY A 340 15.49 -4.11 -26.09
CA GLY A 340 14.65 -5.31 -26.05
C GLY A 340 14.18 -5.78 -24.66
N TYR A 341 14.49 -5.05 -23.59
CA TYR A 341 14.11 -5.42 -22.22
C TYR A 341 12.61 -5.25 -21.92
N THR A 342 12.14 -5.89 -20.85
CA THR A 342 10.80 -5.67 -20.28
C THR A 342 10.84 -4.44 -19.38
N GLU A 343 9.87 -3.54 -19.55
CA GLU A 343 9.63 -2.44 -18.64
C GLU A 343 8.44 -2.79 -17.73
N ASP A 344 8.70 -3.06 -16.45
CA ASP A 344 7.70 -3.46 -15.46
C ASP A 344 8.12 -2.92 -14.08
N TRP A 345 7.88 -1.63 -13.82
CA TRP A 345 8.30 -0.96 -12.59
C TRP A 345 7.30 0.08 -12.08
N ALA A 346 7.30 0.30 -10.77
CA ALA A 346 6.55 1.32 -10.07
C ALA A 346 7.41 1.96 -8.97
N VAL A 347 7.14 3.22 -8.66
CA VAL A 347 7.83 4.00 -7.63
C VAL A 347 6.83 4.48 -6.60
N ILE A 348 7.18 4.24 -5.33
CA ILE A 348 6.36 4.45 -4.14
C ILE A 348 7.06 5.49 -3.28
N GLU A 349 6.41 6.62 -3.04
CA GLU A 349 6.86 7.57 -2.01
C GLU A 349 6.51 6.99 -0.65
N ILE A 350 7.54 6.75 0.18
CA ILE A 350 7.39 6.27 1.55
C ILE A 350 6.95 7.43 2.44
N ASP A 351 5.91 7.23 3.25
CA ASP A 351 5.46 8.28 4.17
C ASP A 351 6.56 8.49 5.24
N ALA A 352 7.08 9.71 5.40
CA ALA A 352 8.21 10.02 6.31
C ALA A 352 7.97 9.66 7.79
N SER A 353 6.71 9.46 8.21
CA SER A 353 6.38 8.89 9.52
C SER A 353 6.77 7.41 9.69
N LYS A 354 7.17 6.73 8.61
CA LYS A 354 7.61 5.34 8.58
C LYS A 354 9.12 5.21 8.54
N VAL A 355 9.76 6.07 7.75
CA VAL A 355 11.20 6.01 7.45
C VAL A 355 11.76 7.43 7.42
N ASP A 356 12.81 7.65 8.20
CA ASP A 356 13.58 8.89 8.27
C ASP A 356 15.05 8.61 8.62
N ALA A 357 15.86 9.65 8.79
CA ALA A 357 17.29 9.51 9.12
C ALA A 357 17.58 8.78 10.44
N SER A 358 16.58 8.57 11.32
CA SER A 358 16.76 7.83 12.58
C SER A 358 16.68 6.31 12.43
N ASN A 359 16.03 5.80 11.38
CA ASN A 359 15.89 4.37 11.13
C ASN A 359 16.42 3.88 9.77
N PHE A 360 16.77 4.78 8.86
CA PHE A 360 17.31 4.44 7.53
C PHE A 360 18.80 4.77 7.39
N ASN A 361 19.63 3.74 7.21
CA ASN A 361 21.10 3.88 7.03
C ASN A 361 21.55 3.54 5.60
N GLY A 362 20.73 3.91 4.62
CA GLY A 362 20.91 3.55 3.21
C GLY A 362 20.39 2.16 2.86
N ASN A 363 20.46 1.82 1.57
CA ASN A 363 20.09 0.50 1.06
C ASN A 363 21.09 -0.57 1.54
N ALA A 364 20.61 -1.59 2.24
CA ALA A 364 21.42 -2.75 2.64
C ALA A 364 20.57 -4.03 2.71
N ILE A 365 21.17 -5.15 2.33
CA ILE A 365 20.60 -6.49 2.55
C ILE A 365 21.10 -6.98 3.92
N ASP A 366 20.21 -7.45 4.78
CA ASP A 366 20.60 -8.20 5.97
C ASP A 366 20.89 -9.64 5.55
N LEU A 367 22.12 -10.13 5.77
CA LEU A 367 22.50 -11.49 5.35
C LEU A 367 21.90 -12.58 6.27
N GLY A 368 21.32 -12.21 7.42
CA GLY A 368 20.68 -13.11 8.36
C GLY A 368 21.64 -14.06 9.09
N THR A 369 21.15 -14.64 10.19
CA THR A 369 21.93 -15.49 11.12
C THR A 369 21.78 -16.99 10.86
N ARG A 370 20.94 -17.39 9.90
CA ARG A 370 20.62 -18.80 9.60
C ARG A 370 21.76 -19.59 8.93
N ILE A 371 22.65 -18.92 8.22
CA ILE A 371 23.84 -19.53 7.61
C ILE A 371 25.07 -18.95 8.33
N PRO A 372 25.96 -19.78 8.91
CA PRO A 372 27.19 -19.30 9.54
C PRO A 372 28.03 -18.44 8.59
N ALA A 373 28.64 -17.37 9.11
CA ALA A 373 29.34 -16.38 8.28
C ALA A 373 30.49 -16.98 7.45
N ASP A 374 31.20 -18.00 7.96
CA ASP A 374 32.26 -18.71 7.24
C ASP A 374 31.70 -19.61 6.13
N GLU A 375 30.56 -20.27 6.37
CA GLU A 375 29.85 -21.07 5.36
C GLU A 375 29.28 -20.17 4.26
N PHE A 376 28.58 -19.09 4.63
CA PHE A 376 28.06 -18.11 3.68
C PHE A 376 29.18 -17.52 2.81
N THR A 377 30.31 -17.14 3.43
CA THR A 377 31.49 -16.64 2.72
C THR A 377 32.02 -17.65 1.70
N ARG A 378 32.08 -18.94 2.07
CA ARG A 378 32.50 -20.03 1.17
C ARG A 378 31.50 -20.27 0.03
N MET A 379 30.20 -20.02 0.24
CA MET A 379 29.17 -20.08 -0.80
C MET A 379 29.31 -18.92 -1.80
N MET A 380 29.68 -17.72 -1.35
CA MET A 380 29.82 -16.53 -2.23
C MET A 380 30.99 -16.61 -3.20
N TYR A 381 32.06 -17.35 -2.89
CA TYR A 381 33.14 -17.66 -3.83
C TYR A 381 33.62 -19.13 -3.71
N PRO A 382 32.94 -20.08 -4.39
CA PRO A 382 33.37 -21.49 -4.37
C PRO A 382 34.78 -21.70 -4.93
N ASN A 383 35.22 -20.82 -5.86
CA ASN A 383 36.59 -20.75 -6.34
C ASN A 383 37.39 -19.71 -5.52
N PRO A 384 38.43 -20.09 -4.77
CA PRO A 384 39.22 -19.16 -3.95
C PRO A 384 39.88 -18.01 -4.72
N ARG A 385 40.04 -18.11 -6.05
CA ARG A 385 40.52 -16.99 -6.88
C ARG A 385 39.55 -15.79 -6.89
N ASN A 386 38.27 -16.05 -6.64
CA ASN A 386 37.24 -15.03 -6.52
C ASN A 386 37.12 -14.46 -5.09
N ALA A 387 38.04 -14.74 -4.15
CA ALA A 387 37.95 -14.22 -2.78
C ALA A 387 37.92 -12.67 -2.65
N HIS A 388 38.16 -11.96 -3.75
CA HIS A 388 38.00 -10.50 -3.86
C HIS A 388 36.55 -10.05 -4.18
N SER A 389 35.63 -10.96 -4.52
CA SER A 389 34.26 -10.64 -4.96
C SER A 389 33.23 -10.57 -3.82
N PHE A 390 33.62 -10.91 -2.59
CA PHE A 390 32.78 -10.80 -1.40
C PHE A 390 33.65 -10.66 -0.14
N THR A 391 33.15 -9.95 0.86
CA THR A 391 33.67 -9.95 2.22
C THR A 391 32.48 -9.84 3.15
N TYR A 392 32.35 -10.77 4.10
CA TYR A 392 31.22 -10.75 5.03
C TYR A 392 31.33 -9.51 5.93
N PRO A 393 30.31 -8.65 5.99
CA PRO A 393 30.35 -7.44 6.81
C PRO A 393 30.15 -7.76 8.30
N ASP A 394 30.92 -7.11 9.17
CA ASP A 394 30.86 -7.32 10.63
C ASP A 394 29.47 -7.03 11.23
N ASP A 395 28.74 -6.07 10.64
CA ASP A 395 27.37 -5.71 11.01
C ASP A 395 26.30 -6.54 10.29
N ARG A 396 26.70 -7.56 9.49
CA ARG A 396 25.84 -8.42 8.66
C ARG A 396 25.09 -7.69 7.54
N LEU A 397 25.28 -6.39 7.36
CA LEU A 397 24.58 -5.57 6.37
C LEU A 397 25.41 -5.41 5.10
N LEU A 398 25.03 -6.14 4.04
CA LEU A 398 25.60 -5.93 2.71
C LEU A 398 25.03 -4.64 2.11
N LYS A 399 25.71 -3.53 2.38
CA LYS A 399 25.36 -2.19 1.87
C LYS A 399 25.50 -2.13 0.36
N ILE A 400 24.51 -1.52 -0.29
CA ILE A 400 24.59 -1.17 -1.70
C ILE A 400 25.62 -0.05 -1.88
N LYS A 401 26.42 -0.18 -2.94
CA LYS A 401 27.50 0.76 -3.30
C LYS A 401 27.40 1.29 -4.72
N GLY A 402 26.50 0.74 -5.54
CA GLY A 402 26.29 1.15 -6.92
C GLY A 402 25.61 0.08 -7.77
N THR A 403 25.95 0.05 -9.06
CA THR A 403 25.36 -0.82 -10.08
C THR A 403 26.41 -1.62 -10.83
N ILE A 404 26.04 -2.79 -11.35
CA ILE A 404 26.91 -3.57 -12.26
C ILE A 404 26.87 -2.93 -13.66
N PRO A 405 28.01 -2.64 -14.31
CA PRO A 405 28.05 -2.12 -15.67
C PRO A 405 27.45 -3.09 -16.71
N ASP A 406 26.84 -2.50 -17.74
CA ASP A 406 26.23 -3.22 -18.86
C ASP A 406 27.20 -4.12 -19.64
N ASP A 407 28.47 -3.72 -19.71
CA ASP A 407 29.55 -4.49 -20.34
C ASP A 407 29.94 -5.69 -19.48
N GLU A 408 30.03 -5.51 -18.16
CA GLU A 408 30.34 -6.57 -17.20
C GLU A 408 29.23 -7.62 -17.09
N MET A 409 27.95 -7.22 -17.19
CA MET A 409 26.82 -8.17 -17.26
C MET A 409 26.84 -9.01 -18.55
N ARG A 410 27.40 -8.49 -19.64
CA ARG A 410 27.59 -9.23 -20.90
C ARG A 410 28.90 -10.01 -20.95
N HIS A 411 29.88 -9.64 -20.13
CA HIS A 411 31.22 -10.24 -20.10
C HIS A 411 31.71 -10.49 -18.66
N PRO A 412 31.03 -11.36 -17.88
CA PRO A 412 31.33 -11.55 -16.47
C PRO A 412 32.70 -12.21 -16.25
N THR A 413 33.51 -11.61 -15.38
CA THR A 413 34.90 -12.05 -15.11
C THR A 413 35.02 -13.09 -13.99
N ALA A 414 33.93 -13.40 -13.29
CA ALA A 414 33.93 -14.38 -12.21
C ALA A 414 34.17 -15.79 -12.74
N LEU A 415 35.07 -16.53 -12.08
CA LEU A 415 35.42 -17.90 -12.46
C LEU A 415 34.50 -18.92 -11.80
N ASP A 416 34.08 -19.93 -12.56
CA ASP A 416 33.37 -21.09 -12.02
C ASP A 416 34.32 -22.05 -11.26
N GLN A 417 33.78 -23.19 -10.82
CA GLN A 417 34.53 -24.27 -10.17
C GLN A 417 35.60 -24.94 -11.04
N ASN A 418 35.50 -24.84 -12.38
CA ASN A 418 36.47 -25.34 -13.35
C ASN A 418 37.48 -24.27 -13.80
N ALA A 419 37.36 -23.04 -13.28
CA ALA A 419 38.09 -21.84 -13.68
C ALA A 419 37.77 -21.31 -15.09
N GLU A 420 36.54 -21.49 -15.55
CA GLU A 420 35.98 -20.90 -16.77
C GLU A 420 35.10 -19.68 -16.44
N THR A 421 34.91 -18.76 -17.40
CA THR A 421 34.00 -17.60 -17.28
C THR A 421 32.67 -17.86 -17.96
N SER A 422 31.57 -17.33 -17.41
CA SER A 422 30.26 -17.34 -18.09
C SER A 422 30.27 -16.44 -19.33
N LYS A 423 29.37 -16.71 -20.28
CA LYS A 423 29.16 -15.86 -21.46
C LYS A 423 28.27 -14.66 -21.16
N GLU A 424 27.41 -14.75 -20.16
CA GLU A 424 26.40 -13.75 -19.77
C GLU A 424 26.12 -13.88 -18.26
N TRP A 425 25.56 -12.83 -17.64
CA TRP A 425 25.15 -12.86 -16.24
C TRP A 425 23.83 -13.62 -16.05
N ALA A 426 23.92 -14.92 -15.74
CA ALA A 426 22.78 -15.80 -15.54
C ALA A 426 22.32 -15.81 -14.07
N ILE A 427 21.00 -15.78 -13.84
CA ILE A 427 20.38 -15.86 -12.52
C ILE A 427 19.90 -17.29 -12.29
N LEU A 428 20.63 -18.04 -11.46
CA LEU A 428 20.45 -19.48 -11.29
C LEU A 428 20.32 -19.87 -9.81
N PRO A 429 19.61 -20.97 -9.48
CA PRO A 429 19.72 -21.63 -8.18
C PRO A 429 21.17 -21.91 -7.79
N PHE A 430 21.51 -21.80 -6.50
CA PHE A 430 22.86 -22.11 -6.02
C PHE A 430 23.20 -23.60 -6.19
N ASP A 431 22.31 -24.49 -5.74
CA ASP A 431 22.40 -25.93 -5.96
C ASP A 431 21.00 -26.58 -5.97
N SER A 432 20.94 -27.90 -6.22
CA SER A 432 19.67 -28.65 -6.25
C SER A 432 19.03 -28.87 -4.87
N LYS A 433 19.64 -28.40 -3.78
CA LYS A 433 19.14 -28.55 -2.40
C LYS A 433 18.58 -27.24 -1.85
N SER A 434 19.07 -26.11 -2.37
CA SER A 434 18.69 -24.75 -1.99
C SER A 434 17.30 -24.35 -2.47
N GLY A 435 16.74 -25.07 -3.45
CA GLY A 435 15.47 -24.72 -4.09
C GLY A 435 15.65 -23.76 -5.28
N PRO A 436 14.58 -23.21 -5.86
CA PRO A 436 14.66 -22.26 -6.96
C PRO A 436 15.29 -20.93 -6.50
N PHE A 437 15.85 -20.17 -7.44
CA PHE A 437 16.30 -18.79 -7.14
C PHE A 437 15.13 -17.86 -6.80
N SER A 438 13.95 -18.09 -7.40
CA SER A 438 12.76 -17.27 -7.17
C SER A 438 11.46 -18.08 -7.21
N ALA A 439 10.47 -17.57 -6.48
CA ALA A 439 9.12 -18.08 -6.39
C ALA A 439 8.10 -16.93 -6.43
N LYS A 440 6.80 -17.27 -6.44
CA LYS A 440 5.72 -16.29 -6.34
C LYS A 440 5.82 -15.52 -5.01
N GLY A 441 6.02 -14.21 -5.11
CA GLY A 441 6.23 -13.28 -3.99
C GLY A 441 7.54 -12.49 -4.11
N ASP A 442 8.51 -13.02 -4.85
CA ASP A 442 9.82 -12.36 -5.03
C ASP A 442 9.80 -11.31 -6.16
N SER A 443 8.68 -11.15 -6.85
CA SER A 443 8.47 -10.08 -7.83
C SER A 443 8.72 -8.71 -7.21
N GLY A 444 9.59 -7.93 -7.83
CA GLY A 444 10.04 -6.64 -7.31
C GLY A 444 11.30 -6.72 -6.45
N SER A 445 11.81 -7.90 -6.09
CA SER A 445 13.09 -8.03 -5.38
C SER A 445 14.25 -7.44 -6.20
N VAL A 446 15.25 -6.89 -5.51
CA VAL A 446 16.51 -6.47 -6.11
C VAL A 446 17.42 -7.69 -6.28
N ILE A 447 18.25 -7.72 -7.33
CA ILE A 447 19.33 -8.70 -7.47
C ILE A 447 20.67 -7.98 -7.37
N VAL A 448 21.54 -8.47 -6.49
CA VAL A 448 22.76 -7.81 -6.02
C VAL A 448 23.92 -8.81 -5.99
N ASP A 449 25.12 -8.38 -6.33
CA ASP A 449 26.33 -9.20 -6.23
C ASP A 449 27.01 -9.15 -4.85
N GLY A 450 28.06 -9.95 -4.65
CA GLY A 450 28.84 -9.96 -3.41
C GLY A 450 29.59 -8.66 -3.08
N LEU A 451 29.64 -7.69 -3.99
CA LEU A 451 30.25 -6.38 -3.77
C LEU A 451 29.24 -5.33 -3.30
N GLY A 452 27.94 -5.64 -3.34
CA GLY A 452 26.86 -4.70 -3.06
C GLY A 452 26.47 -3.88 -4.29
N ARG A 453 26.61 -4.42 -5.50
CA ARG A 453 26.21 -3.74 -6.75
C ARG A 453 24.90 -4.34 -7.27
N ILE A 454 23.94 -3.49 -7.58
CA ILE A 454 22.66 -3.90 -8.16
C ILE A 454 22.91 -4.36 -9.61
N GLY A 455 22.42 -5.55 -9.97
CA GLY A 455 22.33 -6.01 -11.37
C GLY A 455 20.98 -5.68 -12.01
N GLY A 456 19.87 -5.85 -11.28
CA GLY A 456 18.54 -5.57 -11.82
C GLY A 456 17.38 -5.77 -10.84
N LEU A 457 16.17 -5.54 -11.36
CA LEU A 457 14.87 -5.76 -10.69
C LEU A 457 14.28 -7.09 -11.15
N LEU A 458 13.97 -8.00 -10.23
CA LEU A 458 13.29 -9.25 -10.52
C LEU A 458 11.84 -8.98 -10.95
N THR A 459 11.47 -9.37 -12.18
CA THR A 459 10.12 -9.15 -12.71
C THR A 459 9.31 -10.42 -12.85
N SER A 460 9.95 -11.55 -13.18
CA SER A 460 9.25 -12.79 -13.49
C SER A 460 10.18 -14.00 -13.46
N GLY A 461 9.61 -15.19 -13.47
CA GLY A 461 10.33 -16.42 -13.76
C GLY A 461 9.50 -17.34 -14.64
N ALA A 462 10.14 -18.35 -15.21
CA ALA A 462 9.49 -19.41 -15.97
C ALA A 462 9.78 -20.77 -15.34
N GLY A 463 8.74 -21.58 -15.19
CA GLY A 463 8.83 -22.97 -14.74
C GLY A 463 7.48 -23.68 -14.86
N ALA A 464 7.49 -25.00 -14.75
CA ALA A 464 6.27 -25.83 -14.85
C ALA A 464 5.44 -25.88 -13.55
N THR A 465 5.89 -25.21 -12.49
CA THR A 465 5.29 -25.20 -11.15
C THR A 465 5.26 -23.77 -10.59
N PRO A 466 4.80 -23.51 -9.35
CA PRO A 466 4.95 -22.19 -8.70
C PRO A 466 6.39 -21.73 -8.45
N PHE A 467 7.38 -22.59 -8.75
CA PHE A 467 8.81 -22.33 -8.66
C PHE A 467 9.41 -22.11 -10.05
N SER A 468 10.35 -21.15 -10.15
CA SER A 468 11.00 -20.77 -11.39
C SER A 468 12.24 -21.63 -11.68
N ASP A 469 12.30 -22.25 -12.86
CA ASP A 469 13.51 -22.88 -13.39
C ASP A 469 14.51 -21.81 -13.90
N ILE A 470 13.98 -20.71 -14.47
CA ILE A 470 14.74 -19.55 -14.94
C ILE A 470 14.12 -18.28 -14.35
N THR A 471 14.93 -17.38 -13.81
CA THR A 471 14.50 -16.06 -13.31
C THR A 471 14.88 -14.97 -14.31
N TYR A 472 13.97 -14.04 -14.55
CA TYR A 472 14.17 -12.87 -15.41
C TYR A 472 14.20 -11.59 -14.57
N ALA A 473 15.16 -10.73 -14.87
CA ALA A 473 15.30 -9.42 -14.27
C ALA A 473 15.52 -8.34 -15.33
N THR A 474 15.05 -7.13 -15.04
CA THR A 474 15.31 -5.96 -15.86
C THR A 474 16.60 -5.29 -15.40
N PRO A 475 17.61 -5.06 -16.27
CA PRO A 475 18.88 -4.45 -15.88
C PRO A 475 18.72 -3.07 -15.26
N ILE A 476 19.51 -2.78 -14.22
CA ILE A 476 19.41 -1.53 -13.46
C ILE A 476 19.76 -0.28 -14.28
N SER A 477 20.70 -0.40 -15.20
CA SER A 477 21.09 0.63 -16.18
C SER A 477 19.89 1.12 -17.00
N PHE A 478 19.11 0.18 -17.54
CA PHE A 478 17.88 0.44 -18.26
C PHE A 478 16.83 1.07 -17.33
N LEU A 479 16.61 0.51 -16.14
CA LEU A 479 15.62 1.05 -15.18
C LEU A 479 15.91 2.50 -14.80
N LEU A 480 17.14 2.86 -14.44
CA LEU A 480 17.50 4.23 -14.07
C LEU A 480 17.34 5.21 -15.24
N LYS A 481 17.71 4.81 -16.45
CA LYS A 481 17.45 5.58 -17.68
C LYS A 481 15.93 5.78 -17.90
N ARG A 482 15.13 4.74 -17.76
CA ARG A 482 13.67 4.81 -17.91
C ARG A 482 13.00 5.66 -16.83
N MET A 483 13.50 5.63 -15.60
CA MET A 483 13.07 6.52 -14.52
C MET A 483 13.30 7.99 -14.88
N GLN A 484 14.48 8.33 -15.40
CA GLN A 484 14.79 9.68 -15.89
C GLN A 484 13.90 10.10 -17.07
N GLU A 485 13.70 9.21 -18.05
CA GLU A 485 12.83 9.47 -19.21
C GLU A 485 11.34 9.64 -18.82
N ASN A 486 10.93 9.11 -17.66
CA ASN A 486 9.59 9.32 -17.09
C ASN A 486 9.54 10.44 -16.03
N GLY A 487 10.60 11.25 -15.89
CA GLY A 487 10.60 12.49 -15.12
C GLY A 487 11.23 12.44 -13.72
N LEU A 488 11.83 11.33 -13.29
CA LEU A 488 12.57 11.28 -12.02
C LEU A 488 13.96 11.89 -12.20
N HIS A 489 14.24 13.00 -11.50
CA HIS A 489 15.51 13.71 -11.67
C HIS A 489 16.65 13.00 -10.94
N GLU A 490 17.70 12.62 -11.67
CA GLU A 490 18.95 12.04 -11.13
C GLU A 490 18.75 10.97 -10.03
N PRO A 491 18.04 9.85 -10.33
CA PRO A 491 17.69 8.83 -9.34
C PRO A 491 18.95 8.18 -8.75
N ASN A 492 19.18 8.41 -7.45
CA ASN A 492 20.37 7.93 -6.74
C ASN A 492 20.05 6.67 -5.91
N VAL A 493 20.69 5.55 -6.25
CA VAL A 493 20.57 4.23 -5.56
C VAL A 493 21.35 4.12 -4.24
N ASN A 494 22.09 5.16 -3.87
CA ASN A 494 22.75 5.30 -2.57
C ASN A 494 22.13 6.48 -1.78
N PRO A 495 20.83 6.39 -1.39
CA PRO A 495 20.13 7.45 -0.69
C PRO A 495 20.70 7.70 0.72
N VAL A 496 20.85 8.97 1.08
CA VAL A 496 21.20 9.43 2.42
C VAL A 496 20.14 10.45 2.84
N LEU A 497 19.38 10.14 3.90
CA LEU A 497 18.38 11.06 4.44
C LEU A 497 19.08 12.02 5.43
N THR A 498 18.71 13.29 5.36
CA THR A 498 19.12 14.31 6.33
C THR A 498 18.15 14.35 7.50
N ALA A 499 18.67 14.57 8.71
CA ALA A 499 17.90 14.63 9.95
C ALA A 499 17.30 16.02 10.24
#